data_AF-A0A9E0MMP4-F1
#
_entry.id   AF-A0A9E0MMP4-F1
#
_cell.length_a   1.000
_cell.length_b   1.000
_cell.length_c   1.000
_cell.angle_alpha   90.00
_cell.angle_beta   90.00
_cell.angle_gamma   90.00
#
_symmetry.space_group_name_H-M   'P 1'
#
loop_
_entity.id
_entity.type
_entity.pdbx_description
1 polymer ?
#
loop_
_entity_poly.entity_id
_entity_poly.type
_entity_poly.pdbx_seq_one_letter_code
_entity_poly.pdbx_strand_id
1 'polypeptide(L)'
;MRTLLLLTFALAACGGDTGIDPMPPDEVEVRARAWLDRFERAATDADVIALGTEFLTTVEPVHRAQLATVDPSLASIAVAKSVGQRLGERGDFTEAVRLYEQVAAERPEIAGEARYCAALQRRGIVDTAGVIGGDPAERGALRAELAELTQRAASDDPYRAHLTYKVGYLAYLDGDHREFVARVAPLVDGAAPGGAALLSTYDEMTEMVLYMLVRSHVELGEPSNARARLEVLRRDHADSRYTAAAADAVEEI
;
A
#
# COMPACT_ATOMS: atom_id res chain seq x y z
N MET A 1 10.73 4.10 5.41
CA MET A 1 10.60 2.98 6.37
C MET A 1 11.20 3.32 7.75
N ARG A 2 12.50 3.63 7.86
CA ARG A 2 13.16 4.04 9.13
C ARG A 2 12.45 5.21 9.83
N THR A 3 12.07 6.25 9.09
CA THR A 3 11.31 7.40 9.58
C THR A 3 9.87 7.04 9.99
N LEU A 4 9.22 6.10 9.29
CA LEU A 4 7.84 5.72 9.56
C LEU A 4 7.75 4.88 10.85
N LEU A 5 8.65 3.91 11.01
CA LEU A 5 8.77 3.12 12.25
C LEU A 5 9.13 4.02 13.44
N LEU A 6 10.09 4.94 13.29
CA LEU A 6 10.43 5.89 14.35
C LEU A 6 9.27 6.84 14.70
N LEU A 7 8.46 7.26 13.73
CA LEU A 7 7.26 8.07 13.98
C LEU A 7 6.15 7.28 14.70
N THR A 8 5.92 6.02 14.31
CA THR A 8 4.91 5.17 14.94
C THR A 8 5.27 4.84 16.38
N PHE A 9 6.56 4.62 16.67
CA PHE A 9 7.06 4.49 18.03
C PHE A 9 7.02 5.84 18.79
N ALA A 10 7.47 6.96 18.20
CA ALA A 10 7.49 8.26 18.88
C ALA A 10 6.10 8.77 19.27
N LEU A 11 5.09 8.50 18.44
CA LEU A 11 3.71 8.89 18.76
C LEU A 11 3.16 8.09 19.95
N ALA A 12 3.66 6.87 20.22
CA ALA A 12 3.23 5.97 21.28
C ALA A 12 3.46 6.41 22.70
N ALA A 13 4.39 7.34 22.87
CA ALA A 13 4.75 7.87 24.15
C ALA A 13 3.86 9.02 24.62
N CYS A 14 3.05 9.58 23.72
CA CYS A 14 2.11 10.65 24.03
C CYS A 14 0.79 10.03 24.52
N GLY A 15 0.83 9.32 25.65
CA GLY A 15 -0.29 8.57 26.19
C GLY A 15 -1.34 9.42 26.90
N GLY A 16 -2.61 9.08 26.67
CA GLY A 16 -3.76 9.44 27.49
C GLY A 16 -4.05 8.39 28.58
N ASP A 17 -5.03 8.71 29.43
CA ASP A 17 -5.35 8.07 30.71
C ASP A 17 -5.76 6.58 30.60
N THR A 18 -4.82 5.66 30.73
CA THR A 18 -5.01 4.20 30.52
C THR A 18 -4.67 3.35 31.76
N GLY A 19 -4.27 3.97 32.87
CA GLY A 19 -3.86 3.27 34.10
C GLY A 19 -2.55 2.45 33.97
N ILE A 20 -1.89 2.49 32.80
CA ILE A 20 -0.53 2.04 32.58
C ILE A 20 0.34 3.29 32.54
N ASP A 21 1.43 3.32 33.30
CA ASP A 21 2.36 4.46 33.27
C ASP A 21 2.85 4.65 31.83
N PRO A 22 2.57 5.81 31.18
CA PRO A 22 2.99 6.04 29.81
C PRO A 22 4.51 6.02 29.74
N MET A 23 5.03 5.24 28.81
CA MET A 23 6.48 5.18 28.60
C MET A 23 6.96 6.55 28.08
N PRO A 24 8.02 7.14 28.66
CA PRO A 24 8.54 8.44 28.23
C PRO A 24 8.90 8.45 26.74
N PRO A 25 8.65 9.54 25.98
CA PRO A 25 8.95 9.62 24.55
C PRO A 25 10.37 9.30 24.13
N ASP A 26 11.33 9.72 24.94
CA ASP A 26 12.73 9.39 24.80
C ASP A 26 12.99 7.89 24.99
N GLU A 27 12.31 7.23 25.91
CA GLU A 27 12.45 5.78 26.12
C GLU A 27 11.83 4.98 24.95
N VAL A 28 10.69 5.43 24.40
CA VAL A 28 10.07 4.76 23.25
C VAL A 28 10.96 4.88 22.01
N GLU A 29 11.49 6.07 21.76
CA GLU A 29 12.43 6.30 20.66
C GLU A 29 13.70 5.45 20.79
N VAL A 30 14.26 5.35 22.00
CA VAL A 30 15.44 4.51 22.28
C VAL A 30 15.13 3.04 22.02
N ARG A 31 13.99 2.52 22.48
CA ARG A 31 13.58 1.12 22.23
C ARG A 31 13.30 0.85 20.75
N ALA A 32 12.68 1.80 20.04
CA ALA A 32 12.45 1.73 18.60
C ALA A 32 13.77 1.63 17.82
N ARG A 33 14.72 2.51 18.14
CA ARG A 33 16.06 2.51 17.54
C ARG A 33 16.80 1.21 17.85
N ALA A 34 16.73 0.73 19.10
CA ALA A 34 17.35 -0.52 19.49
C ALA A 34 16.73 -1.74 18.76
N TRP A 35 15.41 -1.77 18.58
CA TRP A 35 14.73 -2.80 17.78
C TRP A 35 15.15 -2.72 16.31
N LEU A 36 15.14 -1.53 15.71
CA LEU A 36 15.57 -1.29 14.32
C LEU A 36 17.02 -1.74 14.10
N ASP A 37 17.94 -1.38 15.00
CA ASP A 37 19.34 -1.78 14.88
C ASP A 37 19.53 -3.30 15.03
N ARG A 38 18.71 -3.97 15.85
CA ARG A 38 18.68 -5.45 15.92
C ARG A 38 18.13 -6.05 14.63
N PHE A 39 17.04 -5.48 14.10
CA PHE A 39 16.40 -5.93 12.87
C PHE A 39 17.31 -5.77 11.65
N GLU A 40 17.98 -4.63 11.51
CA GLU A 40 18.95 -4.38 10.45
C GLU A 40 20.12 -5.36 10.50
N ARG A 41 20.56 -5.75 11.71
CA ARG A 41 21.66 -6.71 11.94
C ARG A 41 21.26 -8.19 11.97
N ALA A 42 19.97 -8.50 11.93
CA ALA A 42 19.47 -9.87 11.99
C ALA A 42 20.07 -10.69 10.83
N ALA A 43 20.86 -11.71 11.12
CA ALA A 43 21.63 -12.43 10.10
C ALA A 43 20.85 -13.61 9.49
N THR A 44 19.93 -14.18 10.26
CA THR A 44 19.15 -15.36 9.86
C THR A 44 17.67 -15.05 9.74
N ASP A 45 16.90 -15.91 9.07
CA ASP A 45 15.45 -15.78 8.98
C ASP A 45 14.80 -15.97 10.35
N ALA A 46 15.35 -16.88 11.16
CA ALA A 46 14.94 -17.06 12.54
C ALA A 46 15.06 -15.76 13.36
N ASP A 47 16.14 -14.99 13.19
CA ASP A 47 16.32 -13.70 13.87
C ASP A 47 15.27 -12.67 13.42
N VAL A 48 14.99 -12.63 12.10
CA VAL A 48 14.02 -11.71 11.49
C VAL A 48 12.60 -12.02 11.97
N ILE A 49 12.23 -13.30 12.01
CA ILE A 49 10.94 -13.79 12.52
C ILE A 49 10.82 -13.48 14.01
N ALA A 50 11.83 -13.81 14.81
CA ALA A 50 11.82 -13.59 16.25
C ALA A 50 11.61 -12.11 16.60
N LEU A 51 12.30 -11.20 15.90
CA LEU A 51 12.13 -9.75 16.09
C LEU A 51 10.77 -9.24 15.63
N GLY A 52 10.21 -9.81 14.55
CA GLY A 52 8.85 -9.53 14.09
C GLY A 52 7.80 -9.99 15.09
N THR A 53 7.94 -11.21 15.62
CA THR A 53 7.06 -11.75 16.66
C THR A 53 7.15 -10.92 17.94
N GLU A 54 8.35 -10.60 18.43
CA GLU A 54 8.56 -9.74 19.60
C GLU A 54 7.77 -8.43 19.47
N PHE A 55 7.84 -7.78 18.30
CA PHE A 55 7.10 -6.55 18.07
C PHE A 55 5.59 -6.77 18.11
N LEU A 56 5.08 -7.73 17.34
CA LEU A 56 3.64 -7.99 17.20
C LEU A 56 2.99 -8.48 18.50
N THR A 57 3.71 -9.24 19.33
CA THR A 57 3.15 -9.83 20.56
C THR A 57 3.41 -9.03 21.82
N THR A 58 4.45 -8.19 21.85
CA THR A 58 4.91 -7.54 23.08
C THR A 58 4.86 -6.03 23.00
N VAL A 59 5.32 -5.45 21.89
CA VAL A 59 5.41 -3.98 21.74
C VAL A 59 4.07 -3.40 21.28
N GLU A 60 3.43 -4.06 20.32
CA GLU A 60 2.21 -3.60 19.67
C GLU A 60 0.98 -3.54 20.60
N PRO A 61 0.70 -4.54 21.46
CA PRO A 61 -0.45 -4.46 22.37
C PRO A 61 -0.31 -3.33 23.40
N VAL A 62 0.91 -3.06 23.85
CA VAL A 62 1.22 -1.94 24.75
C VAL A 62 1.02 -0.60 24.04
N HIS A 63 1.49 -0.48 22.79
CA HIS A 63 1.25 0.69 21.94
C HIS A 63 -0.26 0.92 21.68
N ARG A 64 -1.01 -0.15 21.36
CA ARG A 64 -2.47 -0.07 21.15
C ARG A 64 -3.19 0.43 22.40
N ALA A 65 -2.77 -0.04 23.57
CA ALA A 65 -3.38 0.38 24.83
C ALA A 65 -3.08 1.86 25.15
N GLN A 66 -1.88 2.35 24.80
CA GLN A 66 -1.43 3.70 25.16
C GLN A 66 -1.89 4.80 24.17
N LEU A 67 -2.21 4.45 22.93
CA LEU A 67 -2.56 5.41 21.88
C LEU A 67 -4.00 5.33 21.42
N ALA A 68 -4.79 6.33 21.82
CA ALA A 68 -6.06 6.63 21.17
C ALA A 68 -5.90 7.41 19.85
N THR A 69 -4.70 7.96 19.57
CA THR A 69 -4.49 8.96 18.51
C THR A 69 -3.68 8.48 17.30
N VAL A 70 -3.00 7.33 17.41
CA VAL A 70 -2.33 6.68 16.28
C VAL A 70 -2.91 5.30 16.11
N ASP A 71 -3.39 5.01 14.90
CA ASP A 71 -3.94 3.71 14.55
C ASP A 71 -2.85 2.62 14.69
N PRO A 72 -2.91 1.75 15.73
CA PRO A 72 -1.90 0.74 16.03
C PRO A 72 -1.81 -0.34 14.93
N SER A 73 -2.84 -0.44 14.10
CA SER A 73 -2.84 -1.34 12.94
C SER A 73 -1.81 -0.94 11.89
N LEU A 74 -1.51 0.37 11.74
CA LEU A 74 -0.46 0.86 10.84
C LEU A 74 0.94 0.39 11.27
N ALA A 75 1.18 0.29 12.58
CA ALA A 75 2.43 -0.24 13.13
C ALA A 75 2.58 -1.73 12.81
N SER A 76 1.51 -2.49 13.01
CA SER A 76 1.46 -3.93 12.78
C SER A 76 1.77 -4.27 11.32
N ILE A 77 1.12 -3.58 10.37
CA ILE A 77 1.35 -3.84 8.95
C ILE A 77 2.73 -3.37 8.49
N ALA A 78 3.26 -2.27 9.04
CA ALA A 78 4.61 -1.80 8.70
C ALA A 78 5.69 -2.80 9.13
N VAL A 79 5.56 -3.40 10.31
CA VAL A 79 6.48 -4.43 10.78
C VAL A 79 6.29 -5.73 10.00
N ALA A 80 5.06 -6.17 9.79
CA ALA A 80 4.77 -7.33 8.96
C ALA A 80 5.36 -7.20 7.55
N LYS A 81 5.23 -6.00 6.95
CA LYS A 81 5.83 -5.67 5.65
C LYS A 81 7.34 -5.73 5.68
N SER A 82 7.97 -5.17 6.71
CA SER A 82 9.43 -5.17 6.84
C SER A 82 9.98 -6.58 7.00
N VAL A 83 9.35 -7.40 7.85
CA VAL A 83 9.72 -8.80 8.10
C VAL A 83 9.48 -9.64 6.84
N GLY A 84 8.28 -9.56 6.27
CA GLY A 84 7.91 -10.32 5.06
C GLY A 84 8.77 -9.95 3.85
N GLN A 85 9.09 -8.67 3.66
CA GLN A 85 10.01 -8.23 2.60
C GLN A 85 11.40 -8.82 2.79
N ARG A 86 11.96 -8.77 4.00
CA ARG A 86 13.30 -9.31 4.29
C ARG A 86 13.37 -10.83 4.15
N LEU A 87 12.29 -11.54 4.48
CA LEU A 87 12.15 -12.97 4.20
C LEU A 87 12.11 -13.24 2.69
N GLY A 88 11.31 -12.48 1.94
CA GLY A 88 11.25 -12.57 0.48
C GLY A 88 12.59 -12.28 -0.21
N GLU A 89 13.32 -11.26 0.25
CA GLU A 89 14.68 -10.93 -0.24
C GLU A 89 15.68 -12.08 -0.05
N ARG A 90 15.43 -12.95 0.94
CA ARG A 90 16.22 -14.15 1.21
C ARG A 90 15.64 -15.42 0.56
N GLY A 91 14.51 -15.30 -0.12
CA GLY A 91 13.82 -16.38 -0.80
C GLY A 91 12.87 -17.20 0.08
N ASP A 92 12.69 -16.84 1.35
CA ASP A 92 11.73 -17.51 2.24
C ASP A 92 10.31 -16.94 2.08
N PHE A 93 9.78 -17.13 0.88
CA PHE A 93 8.43 -16.69 0.52
C PHE A 93 7.34 -17.43 1.31
N THR A 94 7.60 -18.67 1.74
CA THR A 94 6.63 -19.47 2.48
C THR A 94 6.36 -18.85 3.85
N GLU A 95 7.42 -18.49 4.57
CA GLU A 95 7.28 -17.88 5.88
C GLU A 95 6.75 -16.44 5.79
N ALA A 96 7.14 -15.70 4.75
CA ALA A 96 6.57 -14.38 4.49
C ALA A 96 5.04 -14.46 4.29
N VAL A 97 4.54 -15.43 3.51
CA VAL A 97 3.11 -15.66 3.32
C VAL A 97 2.44 -16.03 4.64
N ARG A 98 3.03 -16.95 5.42
CA ARG A 98 2.49 -17.39 6.71
C ARG A 98 2.31 -16.20 7.67
N LEU A 99 3.30 -15.31 7.74
CA LEU A 99 3.25 -14.10 8.55
C LEU A 99 2.10 -13.18 8.13
N TYR A 100 1.97 -12.89 6.83
CA TYR A 100 0.90 -12.03 6.34
C TYR A 100 -0.49 -12.63 6.54
N GLU A 101 -0.64 -13.94 6.38
CA GLU A 101 -1.90 -14.64 6.67
C GLU A 101 -2.27 -14.56 8.16
N GLN A 102 -1.29 -14.70 9.05
CA GLN A 102 -1.49 -14.54 10.49
C GLN A 102 -1.94 -13.12 10.82
N VAL A 103 -1.27 -12.10 10.27
CA VAL A 103 -1.66 -10.69 10.46
C VAL A 103 -3.06 -10.43 9.93
N ALA A 104 -3.40 -10.96 8.75
CA ALA A 104 -4.74 -10.80 8.18
C ALA A 104 -5.84 -11.47 9.03
N ALA A 105 -5.52 -12.53 9.76
CA ALA A 105 -6.46 -13.21 10.65
C ALA A 105 -6.62 -12.48 12.00
N GLU A 106 -5.51 -11.99 12.57
CA GLU A 106 -5.48 -11.34 13.88
C GLU A 106 -5.87 -9.86 13.84
N ARG A 107 -5.84 -9.23 12.67
CA ARG A 107 -6.06 -7.78 12.48
C ARG A 107 -6.99 -7.53 11.28
N PRO A 108 -8.32 -7.71 11.46
CA PRO A 108 -9.31 -7.51 10.39
C PRO A 108 -9.22 -6.14 9.71
N GLU A 109 -8.84 -5.11 10.44
CA GLU A 109 -8.73 -3.71 9.99
C GLU A 109 -7.64 -3.49 8.93
N ILE A 110 -6.58 -4.30 8.91
CA ILE A 110 -5.48 -4.26 7.93
C ILE A 110 -5.41 -5.54 7.09
N ALA A 111 -6.42 -6.40 7.18
CA ALA A 111 -6.41 -7.70 6.52
C ALA A 111 -6.35 -7.58 4.99
N GLY A 112 -6.90 -6.50 4.41
CA GLY A 112 -6.78 -6.21 2.98
C GLY A 112 -5.32 -6.04 2.56
N GLU A 113 -4.54 -5.23 3.29
CA GLU A 113 -3.13 -4.99 2.99
C GLU A 113 -2.26 -6.22 3.24
N ALA A 114 -2.54 -6.94 4.33
CA ALA A 114 -1.80 -8.17 4.63
C ALA A 114 -2.04 -9.24 3.55
N ARG A 115 -3.30 -9.47 3.14
CA ARG A 115 -3.62 -10.40 2.03
C ARG A 115 -2.99 -9.99 0.71
N TYR A 116 -2.91 -8.68 0.45
CA TYR A 116 -2.21 -8.16 -0.71
C TYR A 116 -0.72 -8.53 -0.69
N CYS A 117 -0.04 -8.31 0.43
CA CYS A 117 1.37 -8.66 0.55
C CYS A 117 1.59 -10.17 0.44
N ALA A 118 0.70 -11.00 1.03
CA ALA A 118 0.73 -12.44 0.85
C ALA A 118 0.62 -12.85 -0.63
N ALA A 119 -0.27 -12.22 -1.40
CA ALA A 119 -0.45 -12.51 -2.83
C ALA A 119 0.82 -12.26 -3.67
N LEU A 120 1.60 -11.22 -3.32
CA LEU A 120 2.90 -10.96 -3.93
C LEU A 120 3.90 -12.06 -3.57
N GLN A 121 4.05 -12.36 -2.27
CA GLN A 121 5.05 -13.33 -1.80
C GLN A 121 4.78 -14.75 -2.32
N ARG A 122 3.51 -15.17 -2.47
CA ARG A 122 3.16 -16.48 -3.08
C ARG A 122 3.73 -16.66 -4.50
N ARG A 123 4.05 -15.57 -5.18
CA ARG A 123 4.63 -15.56 -6.53
C ARG A 123 6.13 -15.32 -6.54
N GLY A 124 6.77 -15.20 -5.38
CA GLY A 124 8.18 -14.84 -5.32
C GLY A 124 8.44 -13.34 -5.53
N ILE A 125 7.40 -12.51 -5.44
CA ILE A 125 7.50 -11.07 -5.65
C ILE A 125 7.72 -10.39 -4.31
N VAL A 126 8.87 -9.74 -4.18
CA VAL A 126 9.26 -9.02 -2.96
C VAL A 126 8.45 -7.72 -2.81
N ASP A 127 8.26 -6.97 -3.90
CA ASP A 127 7.51 -5.72 -3.91
C ASP A 127 6.75 -5.47 -5.22
N THR A 128 5.89 -4.45 -5.22
CA THR A 128 5.16 -4.00 -6.42
C THR A 128 6.04 -3.64 -7.60
N ALA A 129 7.27 -3.18 -7.37
CA ALA A 129 8.16 -2.76 -8.44
C ALA A 129 8.62 -3.96 -9.27
N GLY A 130 8.76 -5.14 -8.64
CA GLY A 130 9.02 -6.41 -9.32
C GLY A 130 7.95 -6.82 -10.35
N VAL A 131 6.71 -6.33 -10.22
CA VAL A 131 5.61 -6.66 -11.14
C VAL A 131 5.59 -5.77 -12.38
N ILE A 132 6.12 -4.54 -12.29
CA ILE A 132 6.00 -3.52 -13.35
C ILE A 132 6.77 -3.92 -14.61
N GLY A 133 7.90 -4.63 -14.46
CA GLY A 133 8.73 -5.14 -15.55
C GLY A 133 8.68 -6.66 -15.76
N GLY A 134 7.77 -7.37 -15.07
CA GLY A 134 7.72 -8.83 -15.00
C GLY A 134 7.01 -9.51 -16.17
N ASP A 135 6.92 -10.84 -16.11
CA ASP A 135 6.23 -11.70 -17.08
C ASP A 135 4.73 -11.37 -17.17
N PRO A 136 4.17 -11.11 -18.37
CA PRO A 136 2.73 -10.87 -18.55
C PRO A 136 1.82 -11.95 -17.94
N ALA A 137 2.24 -13.23 -17.96
CA ALA A 137 1.44 -14.30 -17.36
C ALA A 137 1.38 -14.16 -15.83
N GLU A 138 2.50 -13.81 -15.21
CA GLU A 138 2.59 -13.55 -13.77
C GLU A 138 1.78 -12.31 -13.35
N ARG A 139 1.84 -11.23 -14.16
CA ARG A 139 0.98 -10.05 -13.96
C ARG A 139 -0.49 -10.39 -14.06
N GLY A 140 -0.88 -11.19 -15.05
CA GLY A 140 -2.26 -11.67 -15.22
C GLY A 140 -2.74 -12.51 -14.04
N ALA A 141 -1.91 -13.44 -13.56
CA ALA A 141 -2.22 -14.27 -12.40
C ALA A 141 -2.34 -13.45 -11.10
N LEU A 142 -1.48 -12.43 -10.92
CA LEU A 142 -1.60 -11.51 -9.79
C LEU A 142 -2.87 -10.66 -9.92
N ARG A 143 -3.15 -10.09 -11.10
CA ARG A 143 -4.35 -9.29 -11.37
C ARG A 143 -5.62 -10.07 -11.01
N ALA A 144 -5.71 -11.34 -11.38
CA ALA A 144 -6.84 -12.22 -11.05
C ALA A 144 -7.01 -12.40 -9.53
N GLU A 145 -5.94 -12.75 -8.81
CA GLU A 145 -5.99 -12.92 -7.35
C GLU A 145 -6.36 -11.61 -6.64
N LEU A 146 -5.82 -10.48 -7.08
CA LEU A 146 -6.16 -9.18 -6.52
C LEU A 146 -7.63 -8.83 -6.79
N ALA A 147 -8.16 -9.17 -7.97
CA ALA A 147 -9.57 -8.97 -8.27
C ALA A 147 -10.48 -9.80 -7.35
N GLU A 148 -10.12 -11.06 -7.06
CA GLU A 148 -10.82 -11.89 -6.08
C GLU A 148 -10.73 -11.33 -4.66
N LEU A 149 -9.57 -10.80 -4.27
CA LEU A 149 -9.40 -10.11 -2.99
C LEU A 149 -10.27 -8.85 -2.91
N THR A 150 -10.32 -8.04 -3.97
CA THR A 150 -11.23 -6.88 -4.05
C THR A 150 -12.69 -7.32 -3.91
N GLN A 151 -13.11 -8.41 -4.56
CA GLN A 151 -14.49 -8.90 -4.47
C GLN A 151 -14.87 -9.36 -3.05
N ARG A 152 -13.94 -10.02 -2.35
CA ARG A 152 -14.15 -10.50 -0.97
C ARG A 152 -14.05 -9.41 0.08
N ALA A 153 -13.34 -8.31 -0.20
CA ALA A 153 -13.23 -7.18 0.71
C ALA A 153 -14.61 -6.53 0.94
N ALA A 154 -14.92 -6.19 2.19
CA ALA A 154 -16.14 -5.47 2.52
C ALA A 154 -16.17 -4.11 1.77
N SER A 155 -17.36 -3.61 1.45
CA SER A 155 -17.50 -2.35 0.68
C SER A 155 -16.92 -1.13 1.39
N ASP A 156 -16.85 -1.19 2.72
CA ASP A 156 -16.30 -0.20 3.63
C ASP A 156 -14.85 -0.53 4.07
N ASP A 157 -14.25 -1.61 3.57
CA ASP A 157 -12.84 -1.92 3.81
C ASP A 157 -11.98 -0.78 3.23
N PRO A 158 -11.21 -0.05 4.06
CA PRO A 158 -10.41 1.10 3.61
C PRO A 158 -9.35 0.70 2.57
N TYR A 159 -8.93 -0.56 2.54
CA TYR A 159 -7.95 -1.07 1.58
C TYR A 159 -8.57 -1.53 0.25
N ARG A 160 -9.90 -1.62 0.16
CA ARG A 160 -10.59 -2.02 -1.08
C ARG A 160 -10.29 -1.06 -2.23
N ALA A 161 -10.18 0.24 -1.96
CA ALA A 161 -9.80 1.25 -2.95
C ALA A 161 -8.38 1.00 -3.49
N HIS A 162 -7.42 0.69 -2.59
CA HIS A 162 -6.06 0.33 -2.95
C HIS A 162 -6.00 -0.92 -3.83
N LEU A 163 -6.75 -1.98 -3.48
CA LEU A 163 -6.83 -3.19 -4.29
C LEU A 163 -7.44 -2.90 -5.67
N THR A 164 -8.53 -2.12 -5.71
CA THR A 164 -9.20 -1.73 -6.96
C THR A 164 -8.25 -0.98 -7.89
N TYR A 165 -7.51 -0.02 -7.34
CA TYR A 165 -6.47 0.70 -8.07
C TYR A 165 -5.38 -0.24 -8.57
N LYS A 166 -4.86 -1.13 -7.73
CA LYS A 166 -3.79 -2.07 -8.11
C LYS A 166 -4.23 -3.02 -9.24
N VAL A 167 -5.46 -3.52 -9.21
CA VAL A 167 -6.01 -4.34 -10.30
C VAL A 167 -6.10 -3.51 -11.58
N GLY A 168 -6.62 -2.28 -11.50
CA GLY A 168 -6.66 -1.37 -12.65
C GLY A 168 -5.27 -1.08 -13.19
N TYR A 169 -4.30 -0.78 -12.32
CA TYR A 169 -2.92 -0.49 -12.70
C TYR A 169 -2.28 -1.66 -13.46
N LEU A 170 -2.49 -2.90 -13.00
CA LEU A 170 -2.03 -4.08 -13.73
C LEU A 170 -2.72 -4.22 -15.10
N ALA A 171 -4.03 -3.94 -15.18
CA ALA A 171 -4.74 -3.92 -16.45
C ALA A 171 -4.17 -2.87 -17.43
N TYR A 172 -3.82 -1.69 -16.93
CA TYR A 172 -3.14 -0.66 -17.72
C TYR A 172 -1.79 -1.14 -18.26
N LEU A 173 -0.98 -1.79 -17.43
CA LEU A 173 0.32 -2.34 -17.85
C LEU A 173 0.19 -3.46 -18.89
N ASP A 174 -0.95 -4.15 -18.91
CA ASP A 174 -1.29 -5.16 -19.92
C ASP A 174 -1.97 -4.56 -21.17
N GLY A 175 -2.15 -3.23 -21.24
CA GLY A 175 -2.82 -2.55 -22.35
C GLY A 175 -4.35 -2.65 -22.33
N ASP A 176 -4.93 -3.20 -21.27
CA ASP A 176 -6.39 -3.25 -21.07
C ASP A 176 -6.89 -1.92 -20.49
N HIS A 177 -6.85 -0.89 -21.35
CA HIS A 177 -7.28 0.47 -21.03
C HIS A 177 -8.75 0.54 -20.59
N ARG A 178 -9.60 -0.36 -21.10
CA ARG A 178 -11.01 -0.40 -20.75
C ARG A 178 -11.21 -0.84 -19.30
N GLU A 179 -10.56 -1.93 -18.86
CA GLU A 179 -10.63 -2.35 -17.45
C GLU A 179 -9.99 -1.31 -16.53
N PHE A 180 -8.86 -0.72 -16.92
CA PHE A 180 -8.24 0.36 -16.14
C PHE A 180 -9.22 1.51 -15.90
N VAL A 181 -9.83 2.07 -16.95
CA VAL A 181 -10.81 3.17 -16.82
C VAL A 181 -12.00 2.76 -15.96
N ALA A 182 -12.57 1.57 -16.19
CA ALA A 182 -13.75 1.10 -15.46
C ALA A 182 -13.50 0.97 -13.95
N ARG A 183 -12.28 0.63 -13.54
CA ARG A 183 -11.91 0.49 -12.13
C ARG A 183 -11.45 1.79 -11.48
N VAL A 184 -10.68 2.60 -12.22
CA VAL A 184 -9.93 3.72 -11.64
C VAL A 184 -10.69 5.04 -11.73
N ALA A 185 -11.47 5.27 -12.79
CA ALA A 185 -12.26 6.50 -12.91
C ALA A 185 -13.20 6.72 -11.70
N PRO A 186 -13.95 5.72 -11.21
CA PRO A 186 -14.80 5.89 -10.02
C PRO A 186 -14.04 6.27 -8.75
N LEU A 187 -12.77 5.87 -8.60
CA LEU A 187 -11.93 6.24 -7.46
C LEU A 187 -11.55 7.72 -7.52
N VAL A 188 -11.21 8.20 -8.72
CA VAL A 188 -10.83 9.60 -8.98
C VAL A 188 -12.04 10.53 -8.91
N ASP A 189 -13.18 10.09 -9.41
CA ASP A 189 -14.43 10.87 -9.42
C ASP A 189 -15.11 10.92 -8.05
N GLY A 190 -14.55 10.26 -7.03
CA GLY A 190 -15.14 10.17 -5.70
C GLY A 190 -16.43 9.34 -5.64
N ALA A 191 -16.74 8.58 -6.69
CA ALA A 191 -17.91 7.72 -6.77
C ALA A 191 -17.73 6.38 -6.03
N ALA A 192 -16.48 5.98 -5.76
CA ALA A 192 -16.14 4.75 -5.03
C ALA A 192 -15.62 5.06 -3.60
N PRO A 193 -16.05 4.31 -2.57
CA PRO A 193 -15.54 4.46 -1.20
C PRO A 193 -14.02 4.35 -1.13
N GLY A 194 -13.39 5.20 -0.31
CA GLY A 194 -11.95 5.19 -0.10
C GLY A 194 -11.10 5.81 -1.22
N GLY A 195 -11.70 6.23 -2.34
CA GLY A 195 -10.97 6.87 -3.45
C GLY A 195 -10.23 8.14 -3.03
N ALA A 196 -10.91 9.04 -2.30
CA ALA A 196 -10.29 10.27 -1.80
C ALA A 196 -9.11 9.99 -0.86
N ALA A 197 -9.23 9.01 0.04
CA ALA A 197 -8.18 8.64 0.98
C ALA A 197 -6.96 8.04 0.27
N LEU A 198 -7.19 7.19 -0.74
CA LEU A 198 -6.13 6.64 -1.59
C LEU A 198 -5.33 7.77 -2.26
N LEU A 199 -6.04 8.72 -2.89
CA LEU A 199 -5.43 9.81 -3.66
C LEU A 199 -4.73 10.84 -2.78
N SER A 200 -5.25 11.11 -1.57
CA SER A 200 -4.59 11.99 -0.60
C SER A 200 -3.35 11.39 0.04
N THR A 201 -3.14 10.06 -0.08
CA THR A 201 -1.97 9.41 0.53
C THR A 201 -0.68 9.77 -0.22
N TYR A 202 -0.79 10.15 -1.51
CA TYR A 202 0.35 10.46 -2.37
C TYR A 202 -0.06 11.52 -3.41
N ASP A 203 0.28 12.79 -3.19
CA ASP A 203 -0.05 13.87 -4.14
C ASP A 203 0.41 13.56 -5.58
N GLU A 204 1.62 13.01 -5.72
CA GLU A 204 2.17 12.58 -7.02
C GLU A 204 1.37 11.43 -7.67
N MET A 205 0.68 10.61 -6.87
CA MET A 205 -0.13 9.50 -7.39
C MET A 205 -1.37 10.03 -8.11
N THR A 206 -1.97 11.12 -7.63
CA THR A 206 -3.15 11.72 -8.27
C THR A 206 -2.84 12.20 -9.68
N GLU A 207 -1.72 12.91 -9.85
CA GLU A 207 -1.25 13.38 -11.16
C GLU A 207 -0.98 12.23 -12.13
N MET A 208 -0.26 11.22 -11.67
CA MET A 208 0.07 10.03 -12.45
C MET A 208 -1.19 9.28 -12.88
N VAL A 209 -2.15 9.09 -11.97
CA VAL A 209 -3.42 8.39 -12.25
C VAL A 209 -4.26 9.17 -13.27
N LEU A 210 -4.35 10.49 -13.12
CA LEU A 210 -5.06 11.35 -14.09
C LEU A 210 -4.41 11.27 -15.48
N TYR A 211 -3.08 11.31 -15.57
CA TYR A 211 -2.35 11.10 -16.83
C TYR A 211 -2.65 9.74 -17.46
N MET A 212 -2.62 8.66 -16.66
CA MET A 212 -2.96 7.32 -17.14
C MET A 212 -4.40 7.22 -17.64
N LEU A 213 -5.35 7.94 -17.02
CA LEU A 213 -6.73 8.04 -17.50
C LEU A 213 -6.82 8.81 -18.82
N VAL A 214 -6.09 9.93 -18.97
CA VAL A 214 -5.99 10.64 -20.26
C VAL A 214 -5.49 9.69 -21.34
N ARG A 215 -4.32 9.06 -21.14
CA ARG A 215 -3.75 8.10 -22.08
C ARG A 215 -4.72 6.98 -22.42
N SER A 216 -5.37 6.39 -21.42
CA SER A 216 -6.31 5.28 -21.65
C SER A 216 -7.52 5.71 -22.48
N HIS A 217 -8.05 6.92 -22.28
CA HIS A 217 -9.12 7.43 -23.14
C HIS A 217 -8.66 7.75 -24.56
N VAL A 218 -7.42 8.21 -24.76
CA VAL A 218 -6.80 8.37 -26.09
C VAL A 218 -6.76 7.02 -26.81
N GLU A 219 -6.22 5.99 -26.17
CA GLU A 219 -6.10 4.62 -26.74
C GLU A 219 -7.47 3.97 -27.02
N LEU A 220 -8.49 4.33 -26.25
CA LEU A 220 -9.88 3.86 -26.47
C LEU A 220 -10.62 4.64 -27.57
N GLY A 221 -10.02 5.71 -28.13
CA GLY A 221 -10.68 6.56 -29.12
C GLY A 221 -11.78 7.45 -28.53
N GLU A 222 -11.61 7.88 -27.27
CA GLU A 222 -12.58 8.68 -26.50
C GLU A 222 -12.05 10.12 -26.24
N PRO A 223 -11.86 10.96 -27.27
CA PRO A 223 -11.19 12.26 -27.16
C PRO A 223 -11.88 13.23 -26.19
N SER A 224 -13.21 13.19 -26.11
CA SER A 224 -13.97 14.05 -25.18
C SER A 224 -13.67 13.70 -23.73
N ASN A 225 -13.57 12.40 -23.41
CA ASN A 225 -13.22 11.95 -22.07
C ASN A 225 -11.75 12.28 -21.76
N ALA A 226 -10.84 12.07 -22.72
CA ALA A 226 -9.43 12.42 -22.56
C ALA A 226 -9.23 13.90 -22.25
N ARG A 227 -9.91 14.80 -22.99
CA ARG A 227 -9.88 16.25 -22.75
C ARG A 227 -10.42 16.63 -21.38
N ALA A 228 -11.55 16.04 -20.97
CA ALA A 228 -12.11 16.30 -19.64
C ALA A 228 -11.13 15.92 -18.52
N ARG A 229 -10.40 14.79 -18.65
CA ARG A 229 -9.37 14.39 -17.69
C ARG A 229 -8.15 15.32 -17.70
N LEU A 230 -7.72 15.77 -18.88
CA LEU A 230 -6.63 16.74 -19.03
C LEU A 230 -7.00 18.09 -18.40
N GLU A 231 -8.24 18.54 -18.50
CA GLU A 231 -8.69 19.78 -17.87
C GLU A 231 -8.62 19.71 -16.34
N VAL A 232 -9.01 18.58 -15.74
CA VAL A 232 -8.85 18.35 -14.30
C VAL A 232 -7.37 18.40 -13.92
N LEU A 233 -6.52 17.69 -14.67
CA LEU A 233 -5.08 17.68 -14.42
C LEU A 233 -4.44 19.07 -14.55
N ARG A 234 -4.84 19.87 -15.55
CA ARG A 234 -4.36 21.26 -15.72
C ARG A 234 -4.82 22.19 -14.60
N ARG A 235 -6.07 22.04 -14.14
CA ARG A 235 -6.63 22.89 -13.08
C ARG A 235 -5.88 22.70 -11.78
N ASP A 236 -5.60 21.45 -11.43
CA ASP A 236 -5.09 21.10 -10.10
C ASP A 236 -3.56 20.95 -10.09
N HIS A 237 -2.93 20.70 -11.25
CA HIS A 237 -1.51 20.35 -11.38
C HIS A 237 -0.86 20.94 -12.65
N ALA A 238 -1.10 22.22 -12.94
CA ALA A 238 -0.64 22.88 -14.17
C ALA A 238 0.85 22.69 -14.48
N ASP A 239 1.71 22.74 -13.46
CA ASP A 239 3.18 22.67 -13.59
C ASP A 239 3.74 21.24 -13.59
N SER A 240 2.88 20.22 -13.52
CA SER A 240 3.30 18.82 -13.52
C SER A 240 3.84 18.38 -14.88
N ARG A 241 4.92 17.58 -14.85
CA ARG A 241 5.43 16.88 -16.06
C ARG A 241 4.36 16.00 -16.72
N TYR A 242 3.40 15.51 -15.94
CA TYR A 242 2.31 14.69 -16.43
C TYR A 242 1.28 15.51 -17.22
N THR A 243 1.12 16.79 -16.90
CA THR A 243 0.22 17.72 -17.60
C THR A 243 0.69 17.97 -19.03
N ALA A 244 1.99 18.21 -19.21
CA ALA A 244 2.58 18.37 -20.55
C ALA A 244 2.44 17.09 -21.37
N ALA A 245 2.84 15.94 -20.83
CA ALA A 245 2.73 14.65 -21.51
C ALA A 245 1.27 14.26 -21.84
N ALA A 246 0.31 14.60 -20.97
CA ALA A 246 -1.11 14.40 -21.23
C ALA A 246 -1.63 15.30 -22.36
N ALA A 247 -1.15 16.55 -22.44
CA ALA A 247 -1.52 17.47 -23.51
C ALA A 247 -1.04 16.96 -24.87
N ASP A 248 0.23 16.56 -24.96
CA ASP A 248 0.82 16.00 -26.18
C ASP A 248 0.01 14.78 -26.66
N ALA A 249 -0.34 13.86 -25.76
CA ALA A 249 -1.13 12.68 -26.09
C ALA A 249 -2.54 12.99 -26.63
N VAL A 250 -3.15 14.11 -26.21
CA VAL A 250 -4.48 14.55 -26.69
C VAL A 250 -4.38 15.29 -28.02
N GLU A 251 -3.22 15.88 -28.35
CA GLU A 251 -2.98 16.54 -29.64
C GLU A 251 -2.67 15.55 -30.77
N GLU A 252 -2.24 14.34 -30.43
CA GLU A 252 -1.97 13.25 -31.39
C GLU A 252 -3.23 12.60 -32.01
N ILE A 253 -4.44 12.94 -31.53
CA ILE A 253 -5.74 12.37 -31.96
C ILE A 253 -6.67 13.37 -32.64
#